data_AF-A0A0Q5GXT7-F1
#
_entry.id   AF-A0A0Q5GXT7-F1
#
_cell.length_a   1.000
_cell.length_b   1.000
_cell.length_c   1.000
_cell.angle_alpha   90.00
_cell.angle_beta   90.00
_cell.angle_gamma   90.00
#
_symmetry.space_group_name_H-M   'P 1'
#
loop_
_entity.id
_entity.type
_entity.pdbx_description
1 polymer ?
#
loop_
_entity_poly.entity_id
_entity_poly.type
_entity_poly.pdbx_seq_one_letter_code
_entity_poly.pdbx_strand_id
1 'polypeptide(L)' 'MARKYIDCREFPSDMNCTVTIAADSEQELMAVAVQHAVSVHGHQDSPELRTQLKRTMHDGSPPA' A
#
# COMPACT_ATOMS: atom_id res chain seq x y z
N MET A 1 8.13 -13.68 -9.71
CA MET A 1 8.14 -12.23 -9.46
C MET A 1 8.67 -12.03 -8.05
N ALA A 2 9.41 -10.94 -7.79
CA ALA A 2 9.87 -10.67 -6.43
C ALA A 2 8.67 -10.23 -5.58
N ARG A 3 8.59 -10.72 -4.33
CA ARG A 3 7.63 -10.25 -3.33
C ARG A 3 7.72 -8.73 -3.23
N LYS A 4 6.59 -8.04 -3.11
CA LYS A 4 6.53 -6.59 -2.91
C LYS A 4 5.72 -6.25 -1.66
N TYR A 5 5.94 -5.06 -1.11
CA TYR A 5 5.15 -4.57 0.01
C TYR A 5 4.92 -3.06 -0.05
N ILE A 6 3.89 -2.60 0.66
CA ILE A 6 3.60 -1.20 0.99
C ILE A 6 3.49 -1.11 2.51
N ASP A 7 4.17 -0.14 3.09
CA ASP A 7 4.12 0.14 4.53
C ASP A 7 3.40 1.46 4.78
N CYS A 8 2.25 1.41 5.46
CA CYS A 8 1.46 2.61 5.75
C CYS A 8 2.19 3.59 6.68
N ARG A 9 3.22 3.15 7.41
CA ARG A 9 4.04 4.00 8.29
C ARG A 9 4.87 5.04 7.51
N GLU A 10 5.10 4.82 6.21
CA GLU A 10 5.86 5.73 5.37
C GLU A 10 5.09 6.99 4.99
N PHE A 11 3.78 7.02 5.24
CA PHE A 11 2.92 8.16 4.96
C PHE A 11 2.54 8.88 6.24
N PRO A 12 2.75 10.21 6.33
CA PRO A 12 2.20 10.98 7.42
C PRO A 12 0.68 10.93 7.32
N SER A 13 0.04 10.20 8.23
CA SER A 13 -1.42 10.13 8.34
C SER A 13 -1.84 10.33 9.78
N ASP A 14 -2.95 11.05 9.98
CA ASP A 14 -3.57 11.22 11.30
C ASP A 14 -4.04 9.89 11.90
N MET A 15 -4.18 8.86 11.06
CA MET A 15 -4.62 7.52 11.41
C MET A 15 -3.57 6.70 12.17
N ASN A 16 -2.29 7.13 12.19
CA ASN A 16 -1.17 6.36 12.77
C ASN A 16 -1.18 4.88 12.36
N CYS A 17 -1.50 4.61 11.08
CA CYS A 17 -1.66 3.25 10.60
C CYS A 17 -0.31 2.51 10.59
N THR A 18 -0.27 1.33 11.22
CA THR A 18 0.91 0.47 11.33
C THR A 18 0.83 -0.76 10.42
N VAL A 19 -0.17 -0.80 9.53
CA VAL A 19 -0.36 -1.92 8.62
C VAL A 19 0.72 -1.93 7.55
N THR A 20 1.27 -3.11 7.31
CA THR A 20 2.13 -3.38 6.17
C THR A 20 1.48 -4.48 5.34
N ILE A 21 1.35 -4.25 4.04
CA ILE A 21 0.68 -5.16 3.10
C ILE A 21 1.76 -5.71 2.17
N ALA A 22 1.83 -7.02 2.01
CA ALA A 22 2.78 -7.67 1.11
C ALA A 22 2.07 -8.70 0.23
N ALA A 23 2.51 -8.83 -1.02
CA ALA A 23 2.02 -9.83 -1.96
C ALA A 23 3.12 -10.26 -2.94
N ASP A 24 2.90 -11.39 -3.62
CA ASP A 24 3.85 -11.94 -4.59
C ASP A 24 3.70 -11.31 -6.00
N SER A 25 2.66 -10.49 -6.20
CA SER A 25 2.44 -9.73 -7.42
C SER A 25 2.06 -8.27 -7.15
N GLU A 26 2.45 -7.37 -8.06
CA GLU A 26 2.10 -5.95 -8.01
C GLU A 26 0.57 -5.74 -8.08
N GLN A 27 -0.12 -6.57 -8.85
CA GLN A 27 -1.56 -6.46 -9.06
C GLN A 27 -2.35 -6.81 -7.79
N GLU A 28 -1.98 -7.89 -7.10
CA GLU A 28 -2.60 -8.26 -5.82
C GLU A 28 -2.28 -7.20 -4.75
N LEU A 29 -1.03 -6.76 -4.66
CA LEU A 29 -0.64 -5.71 -3.72
C LEU A 29 -1.44 -4.42 -3.95
N MET A 30 -1.58 -4.00 -5.20
CA MET A 30 -2.37 -2.82 -5.56
C MET A 30 -3.83 -2.97 -5.14
N ALA A 31 -4.46 -4.10 -5.45
CA ALA A 31 -5.87 -4.33 -5.14
C ALA A 31 -6.14 -4.22 -3.63
N VAL A 32 -5.29 -4.86 -2.81
CA VAL A 32 -5.44 -4.85 -1.35
C VAL A 32 -5.07 -3.48 -0.76
N ALA A 33 -4.01 -2.83 -1.24
CA ALA A 33 -3.62 -1.51 -0.76
C ALA A 33 -4.67 -0.44 -1.06
N VAL A 34 -5.29 -0.46 -2.25
CA VAL A 34 -6.42 0.43 -2.59
C VAL A 34 -7.60 0.16 -1.67
N GLN A 35 -7.96 -1.11 -1.45
CA GLN A 35 -9.07 -1.45 -0.55
C GLN A 35 -8.81 -0.93 0.87
N HIS A 36 -7.58 -1.04 1.37
CA HIS A 36 -7.18 -0.51 2.68
C HIS A 36 -7.25 1.02 2.71
N ALA A 37 -6.68 1.69 1.71
CA ALA A 37 -6.70 3.15 1.59
C ALA A 37 -8.14 3.71 1.55
N VAL A 38 -9.07 3.03 0.87
CA VAL A 38 -10.47 3.45 0.82
C VAL A 38 -11.18 3.16 2.14
N SER A 39 -11.07 1.94 2.64
CA SER A 39 -11.90 1.47 3.76
C SER A 39 -11.42 1.98 5.12
N VAL A 40 -10.11 2.19 5.29
CA VAL A 40 -9.49 2.60 6.56
C VAL A 40 -9.14 4.08 6.53
N HIS A 41 -8.56 4.57 5.44
CA HIS A 41 -8.12 5.97 5.34
C HIS A 41 -9.13 6.90 4.66
N GLY A 42 -10.26 6.37 4.15
CA GLY A 42 -11.31 7.17 3.51
C GLY A 42 -10.87 7.80 2.19
N HIS A 43 -9.76 7.33 1.59
CA HIS A 43 -9.35 7.80 0.28
C HIS A 43 -10.36 7.36 -0.79
N GLN A 44 -10.40 8.09 -1.90
CA GLN A 44 -11.18 7.67 -3.06
C GLN A 44 -10.32 6.81 -3.97
N ASP A 45 -10.86 5.69 -4.46
CA ASP A 45 -10.19 4.90 -5.50
C ASP A 45 -10.14 5.72 -6.79
N SER A 46 -8.97 6.31 -7.05
CA SER A 46 -8.71 7.15 -8.21
C SER A 46 -7.39 6.73 -8.90
N PRO A 47 -7.22 7.05 -10.19
CA PRO A 47 -5.96 6.82 -10.90
C PRO A 47 -4.75 7.45 -10.20
N GLU A 48 -4.94 8.62 -9.59
CA GLU A 48 -3.90 9.34 -8.83
C GLU A 48 -3.49 8.55 -7.58
N LEU A 49 -4.45 8.05 -6.80
CA LEU A 49 -4.17 7.20 -5.63
C LEU A 49 -3.39 5.95 -6.04
N ARG A 50 -3.84 5.27 -7.09
CA ARG A 50 -3.17 4.06 -7.61
C ARG A 50 -1.74 4.36 -8.08
N THR A 51 -1.53 5.51 -8.71
CA THR A 51 -0.20 5.95 -9.14
C THR A 51 0.70 6.26 -7.95
N GLN A 52 0.18 6.87 -6.88
CA GLN A 52 0.91 7.12 -5.65
C GLN A 52 1.29 5.82 -4.94
N LEU A 53 0.32 4.92 -4.72
CA LEU A 53 0.57 3.61 -4.10
C LEU A 53 1.61 2.78 -4.88
N LYS A 54 1.58 2.85 -6.21
CA LYS A 54 2.58 2.15 -7.05
C LYS A 54 4.00 2.67 -6.81
N ARG A 55 4.17 3.96 -6.55
CA ARG A 55 5.49 4.58 -6.31
C ARG A 55 6.06 4.22 -4.94
N THR A 56 5.24 3.76 -4.02
CA THR A 56 5.64 3.37 -2.66
C THR A 56 5.70 1.85 -2.47
N MET A 57 5.64 1.09 -3.57
CA MET A 57 5.86 -0.35 -3.53
C MET A 57 7.36 -0.63 -3.46
N HIS A 58 7.75 -1.34 -2.42
CA HIS A 58 9.12 -1.80 -2.22
C HIS A 58 9.26 -3.26 -2.64
N ASP A 59 10.44 -3.63 -3.11
CA ASP A 59 10.80 -5.01 -3.38
C ASP A 59 11.29 -5.73 -2.10
N GLY A 60 10.96 -7.01 -1.99
CA GLY A 60 11.38 -7.88 -0.91
C GLY A 60 10.34 -8.03 0.21
N SER A 61 10.85 -8.14 1.44
CA SER A 61 10.03 -8.28 2.65
C SER A 61 10.15 -7.00 3.48
N PRO A 62 9.06 -6.57 4.15
CA PRO A 62 9.11 -5.41 5.01
C PRO A 62 10.09 -5.61 6.17
N PRO A 63 10.71 -4.53 6.67
CA PRO A 63 11.57 -4.58 7.84
C PRO A 63 10.76 -5.02 9.07
N ALA A 64 11.42 -5.76 9.96
CA ALA A 64 10.86 -6.24 11.23
C ALA A 64 10.54 -5.07 12.20
#